data_AF-V9LJI1-F1
#
_entry.id   AF-V9LJI1-F1
#
_cell.length_a   1.000
_cell.length_b   1.000
_cell.length_c   1.000
_cell.angle_alpha   90.00
_cell.angle_beta   90.00
_cell.angle_gamma   90.00
#
_symmetry.space_group_name_H-M   'P 1'
#
loop_
_entity.id
_entity.type
_entity.pdbx_description
1 polymer ?
#
loop_
_entity_poly.entity_id
_entity_poly.type
_entity_poly.pdbx_seq_one_letter_code
_entity_poly.pdbx_strand_id
1 'polypeptide(L)'
;DLRSVRFSKFLSGAVWLTMFALSVPNMILTNKPVRPDTARKCSLLKSPQGLMWHATLIYICQFIFFGVFLLMVVLYIIISRKVYESYVKSRSSDTKGRKKTKVKVFVIVAVFFVCFAPYHFVRVPYTLSQVGKVRECWKQDLLYYLKEITLWLCSSNTCLDPL
;
A
#
# COMPACT_ATOMS: atom_id res chain seq x y z
N ASP A 1 -3.42 -23.00 -18.63
CA ASP A 1 -4.77 -23.34 -18.14
C ASP A 1 -5.79 -22.21 -18.25
N LEU A 2 -6.81 -22.38 -19.11
CA LEU A 2 -7.95 -21.45 -19.27
C LEU A 2 -8.77 -21.24 -17.98
N ARG A 3 -8.73 -22.21 -17.04
CA ARG A 3 -9.40 -22.09 -15.73
C ARG A 3 -8.68 -21.08 -14.82
N SER A 4 -7.35 -21.07 -14.80
CA SER A 4 -6.54 -20.10 -14.06
C SER A 4 -6.75 -18.68 -14.61
N VAL A 5 -6.76 -18.50 -15.93
CA VAL A 5 -6.98 -17.18 -16.55
C VAL A 5 -8.37 -16.61 -16.22
N ARG A 6 -9.43 -17.43 -16.28
CA ARG A 6 -10.79 -17.01 -15.92
C ARG A 6 -10.88 -16.61 -14.45
N PHE A 7 -10.27 -17.39 -13.56
CA PHE A 7 -10.22 -17.08 -12.14
C PHE A 7 -9.47 -15.77 -11.85
N SER A 8 -8.30 -15.56 -12.47
CA SER A 8 -7.54 -14.32 -12.32
C SER A 8 -8.31 -13.09 -12.81
N LYS A 9 -9.04 -13.20 -13.94
CA LYS A 9 -9.90 -12.12 -14.44
C LYS A 9 -11.04 -11.81 -13.47
N PHE A 10 -11.71 -12.83 -12.96
CA PHE A 10 -12.77 -12.66 -11.97
C PHE A 10 -12.25 -11.97 -10.70
N LEU A 11 -11.14 -12.47 -10.15
CA LEU A 11 -10.52 -11.90 -8.95
C LEU A 11 -10.12 -10.45 -9.16
N SER A 12 -9.52 -10.12 -10.32
CA SER A 12 -9.17 -8.74 -10.66
C SER A 12 -10.41 -7.85 -10.73
N GLY A 13 -11.48 -8.29 -11.39
CA GLY A 13 -12.74 -7.55 -11.44
C GLY A 13 -13.36 -7.32 -10.06
N ALA A 14 -13.33 -8.32 -9.19
CA ALA A 14 -13.81 -8.22 -7.82
C ALA A 14 -13.02 -7.20 -6.99
N VAL A 15 -11.68 -7.18 -7.12
CA VAL A 15 -10.81 -6.19 -6.46
C VAL A 15 -11.16 -4.77 -6.93
N TRP A 16 -11.30 -4.56 -8.24
CA TRP A 16 -11.68 -3.27 -8.81
C TRP A 16 -13.02 -2.77 -8.28
N LEU A 17 -14.06 -3.62 -8.34
CA LEU A 17 -15.39 -3.27 -7.89
C LEU A 17 -15.40 -2.93 -6.39
N THR A 18 -14.68 -3.70 -5.58
CA THR A 18 -14.56 -3.46 -4.14
C THR A 18 -13.87 -2.13 -3.84
N MET A 19 -12.74 -1.84 -4.50
CA MET A 19 -12.02 -0.58 -4.32
C MET A 19 -12.87 0.63 -4.74
N PHE A 20 -13.61 0.50 -5.83
CA PHE A 20 -14.53 1.54 -6.30
C PHE A 20 -15.66 1.77 -5.28
N ALA A 21 -16.32 0.71 -4.83
CA ALA A 21 -17.41 0.78 -3.85
C ALA A 21 -16.98 1.42 -2.53
N LEU A 22 -15.76 1.14 -2.04
CA LEU A 22 -15.22 1.77 -0.84
C LEU A 22 -14.87 3.26 -1.04
N SER A 23 -14.46 3.64 -2.25
CA SER A 23 -14.04 5.02 -2.58
C SER A 23 -15.22 5.98 -2.75
N VAL A 24 -16.35 5.50 -3.29
CA VAL A 24 -17.54 6.32 -3.59
C VAL A 24 -18.08 7.08 -2.37
N PRO A 25 -18.32 6.45 -1.20
CA PRO A 25 -18.82 7.18 -0.04
C PRO A 25 -17.81 8.22 0.48
N ASN A 26 -16.50 7.95 0.35
CA ASN A 26 -15.48 8.92 0.74
C ASN A 26 -15.50 10.17 -0.15
N MET A 27 -15.87 10.04 -1.43
CA MET A 27 -16.09 11.17 -2.34
C MET A 27 -17.37 11.93 -1.97
N ILE A 28 -18.50 11.23 -1.84
CA ILE A 28 -19.81 11.82 -1.53
C ILE A 28 -19.80 12.57 -0.19
N LEU A 29 -19.11 12.03 0.83
CA LEU A 29 -19.05 12.63 2.17
C LEU A 29 -18.04 13.81 2.27
N THR A 30 -17.40 14.20 1.18
CA THR A 30 -16.59 15.42 1.07
C THR A 30 -17.47 16.56 0.55
N ASN A 31 -18.40 17.02 1.39
CA ASN A 31 -19.52 17.88 0.99
C ASN A 31 -19.53 19.27 1.62
N LYS A 32 -18.47 19.66 2.36
CA LYS A 32 -18.35 21.02 2.91
C LYS A 32 -17.79 22.00 1.87
N PRO A 33 -18.17 23.29 1.93
CA PRO A 33 -17.66 24.30 1.00
C PRO A 33 -16.15 24.52 1.18
N VAL A 34 -15.48 24.77 0.06
CA VAL A 34 -14.07 25.14 0.03
C VAL A 34 -13.93 26.60 0.47
N ARG A 35 -13.04 26.85 1.42
CA ARG A 35 -12.64 28.19 1.87
C ARG A 35 -11.11 28.31 1.86
N PRO A 36 -10.52 29.51 1.81
CA PRO A 36 -9.07 29.67 1.77
C PRO A 36 -8.33 28.97 2.93
N ASP A 37 -8.94 28.94 4.11
CA ASP A 37 -8.44 28.28 5.32
C ASP A 37 -8.58 26.75 5.29
N THR A 38 -9.54 26.21 4.53
CA THR A 38 -9.80 24.76 4.45
C THR A 38 -9.21 24.09 3.20
N ALA A 39 -8.92 24.85 2.15
CA ALA A 39 -8.50 24.34 0.84
C ALA A 39 -7.26 23.41 0.88
N ARG A 40 -6.36 23.59 1.86
CA ARG A 40 -5.13 22.80 1.98
C ARG A 40 -5.34 21.41 2.61
N LYS A 41 -6.44 21.18 3.36
CA LYS A 41 -6.66 19.93 4.11
C LYS A 41 -8.01 19.30 3.76
N CYS A 42 -7.99 18.23 2.95
CA CYS A 42 -9.21 17.51 2.53
C CYS A 42 -10.07 16.98 3.69
N SER A 43 -9.47 16.70 4.85
CA SER A 43 -10.20 16.28 6.06
C SER A 43 -11.16 17.36 6.57
N LEU A 44 -10.84 18.65 6.38
CA LEU A 44 -11.69 19.77 6.78
C LEU A 44 -12.93 19.92 5.88
N LEU A 45 -12.86 19.38 4.65
CA LEU A 45 -13.96 19.39 3.69
C LEU A 45 -14.96 18.23 3.90
N LYS A 46 -14.67 17.31 4.83
CA LYS A 46 -15.53 16.17 5.12
C LYS A 46 -16.56 16.49 6.19
N SER A 47 -17.77 15.94 6.04
CA SER A 47 -18.75 15.89 7.12
C SER A 47 -18.20 15.06 8.31
N PRO A 48 -18.78 15.16 9.52
CA PRO A 48 -18.38 14.30 10.64
C PRO A 48 -18.45 12.80 10.31
N GLN A 49 -19.52 12.39 9.61
CA GLN A 49 -19.68 11.03 9.10
C GLN A 49 -18.61 10.68 8.04
N GLY A 50 -18.26 11.63 7.18
CA GLY A 50 -17.17 11.49 6.22
C GLY A 50 -15.81 11.26 6.85
N LEU A 51 -15.53 11.94 7.96
CA LEU A 51 -14.28 11.76 8.70
C LEU A 51 -14.21 10.40 9.39
N MET A 52 -15.33 9.94 9.98
CA MET A 52 -15.42 8.58 10.53
C MET A 52 -15.26 7.51 9.45
N TRP A 53 -15.95 7.66 8.31
CA TRP A 53 -15.80 6.75 7.18
C TRP A 53 -14.36 6.72 6.66
N HIS A 54 -13.74 7.90 6.51
CA HIS A 54 -12.35 8.02 6.10
C HIS A 54 -11.41 7.27 7.05
N ALA A 55 -11.59 7.42 8.35
CA ALA A 55 -10.82 6.70 9.35
C ALA A 55 -10.97 5.19 9.21
N THR A 56 -12.21 4.70 9.13
CA THR A 56 -12.55 3.28 8.96
C THR A 56 -11.92 2.71 7.70
N LEU A 57 -12.05 3.41 6.56
CA LEU A 57 -11.42 3.01 5.31
C LEU A 57 -9.90 2.89 5.44
N ILE A 58 -9.26 3.85 6.13
CA ILE A 58 -7.82 3.81 6.33
C ILE A 58 -7.44 2.59 7.17
N TYR A 59 -8.14 2.30 8.26
CA TYR A 59 -7.88 1.10 9.06
C TYR A 59 -8.04 -0.19 8.24
N ILE A 60 -9.07 -0.29 7.40
CA ILE A 60 -9.25 -1.43 6.49
C ILE A 60 -8.08 -1.54 5.52
N CYS A 61 -7.69 -0.44 4.86
CA CYS A 61 -6.54 -0.43 3.96
C CYS A 61 -5.24 -0.85 4.66
N GLN A 62 -5.05 -0.45 5.92
CA GLN A 62 -3.86 -0.84 6.68
C GLN A 62 -3.87 -2.32 7.04
N PHE A 63 -5.01 -2.84 7.49
CA PHE A 63 -5.13 -4.26 7.77
C PHE A 63 -4.80 -5.10 6.52
N ILE A 64 -5.34 -4.72 5.36
CA ILE A 64 -5.04 -5.38 4.09
C ILE A 64 -3.55 -5.26 3.76
N PHE A 65 -2.96 -4.06 3.87
CA PHE A 65 -1.55 -3.84 3.59
C PHE A 65 -0.65 -4.71 4.46
N PHE A 66 -0.82 -4.68 5.79
CA PHE A 66 0.00 -5.47 6.70
C PHE A 66 -0.21 -6.97 6.50
N GLY A 67 -1.43 -7.42 6.19
CA GLY A 67 -1.70 -8.81 5.82
C GLY A 67 -0.93 -9.24 4.57
N VAL A 68 -1.00 -8.46 3.49
CA VAL A 68 -0.27 -8.73 2.24
C VAL A 68 1.25 -8.64 2.46
N PHE A 69 1.71 -7.66 3.22
CA PHE A 69 3.12 -7.47 3.57
C PHE A 69 3.68 -8.68 4.31
N LEU A 70 2.99 -9.15 5.36
CA LEU A 70 3.41 -10.34 6.11
C LEU A 70 3.40 -11.59 5.24
N LEU A 71 2.38 -11.77 4.40
CA LEU A 71 2.33 -12.86 3.44
C LEU A 71 3.54 -12.83 2.49
N MET A 72 3.87 -11.67 1.93
CA MET A 72 5.02 -11.50 1.04
C MET A 72 6.35 -11.80 1.75
N VAL A 73 6.54 -11.32 2.98
CA VAL A 73 7.72 -11.62 3.82
C VAL A 73 7.86 -13.12 4.01
N VAL A 74 6.80 -13.81 4.44
CA VAL A 74 6.82 -15.24 4.72
C VAL A 74 7.12 -16.05 3.46
N LEU A 75 6.42 -15.76 2.35
CA LEU A 75 6.68 -16.42 1.07
C LEU A 75 8.11 -16.20 0.61
N TYR A 76 8.65 -14.97 0.75
CA TYR A 76 10.01 -14.66 0.39
C TYR A 76 11.03 -15.43 1.24
N ILE A 77 10.83 -15.54 2.55
CA ILE A 77 11.70 -16.33 3.44
C ILE A 77 11.69 -17.80 3.01
N ILE A 78 10.52 -18.37 2.74
CA ILE A 78 10.38 -19.76 2.28
C ILE A 78 11.11 -19.97 0.95
N ILE A 79 10.86 -19.10 -0.04
CA ILE A 79 11.50 -19.18 -1.37
C ILE A 79 13.01 -19.06 -1.21
N SER A 80 13.50 -18.10 -0.43
CA SER A 80 14.93 -17.86 -0.21
C SER A 80 15.61 -19.04 0.47
N ARG A 81 14.99 -19.63 1.50
CA ARG A 81 15.49 -20.84 2.16
C ARG A 81 15.58 -22.01 1.19
N LYS A 82 14.50 -22.28 0.45
CA LYS A 82 14.45 -23.38 -0.53
C LYS A 82 15.46 -23.19 -1.67
N VAL A 83 15.70 -21.95 -2.06
CA VAL A 83 16.74 -21.56 -3.01
C VAL A 83 18.14 -21.80 -2.46
N TYR A 84 18.38 -21.40 -1.22
CA TYR A 84 19.66 -21.57 -0.54
C TYR A 84 20.00 -23.05 -0.33
N GLU A 85 19.06 -23.84 0.18
CA GLU A 85 19.19 -25.29 0.32
C GLU A 85 19.50 -25.97 -1.02
N SER A 86 18.77 -25.59 -2.08
CA SER A 86 19.05 -26.13 -3.41
C SER A 86 20.42 -25.70 -3.96
N TYR A 87 20.91 -24.51 -3.60
CA TYR A 87 22.24 -24.05 -4.02
C TYR A 87 23.35 -24.83 -3.30
N VAL A 88 23.21 -25.05 -1.99
CA VAL A 88 24.13 -25.87 -1.20
C VAL A 88 24.15 -27.31 -1.72
N LYS A 89 22.99 -27.85 -2.09
CA LYS A 89 22.85 -29.23 -2.59
C LYS A 89 23.32 -29.42 -4.05
N SER A 90 23.26 -28.40 -4.91
CA SER A 90 23.60 -28.51 -6.34
C SER A 90 24.96 -27.89 -6.70
N ARG A 91 26.03 -28.30 -6.02
CA ARG A 91 27.42 -27.82 -6.24
C ARG A 91 27.97 -28.05 -7.68
N SER A 92 27.14 -28.42 -8.66
CA SER A 92 27.48 -28.62 -10.07
C SER A 92 26.40 -28.06 -11.02
N SER A 93 26.89 -27.25 -11.97
CA SER A 93 26.40 -26.89 -13.30
C SER A 93 24.95 -26.39 -13.54
N ASP A 94 24.93 -25.24 -14.20
CA ASP A 94 23.86 -24.58 -14.97
C ASP A 94 22.86 -23.68 -14.22
N THR A 95 23.19 -22.38 -14.17
CA THR A 95 22.56 -21.41 -13.25
C THR A 95 21.99 -20.16 -13.92
N LYS A 96 22.05 -20.00 -15.25
CA LYS A 96 21.69 -18.72 -15.90
C LYS A 96 20.18 -18.41 -15.85
N GLY A 97 19.31 -19.36 -16.18
CA GLY A 97 17.84 -19.14 -16.15
C GLY A 97 17.28 -18.99 -14.73
N ARG A 98 17.77 -19.80 -13.79
CA ARG A 98 17.34 -19.84 -12.39
C ARG A 98 17.84 -18.63 -11.57
N LYS A 99 18.88 -17.93 -12.02
CA LYS A 99 19.36 -16.66 -11.43
C LYS A 99 18.47 -15.47 -11.84
N LYS A 100 18.05 -15.38 -13.10
CA LYS A 100 17.23 -14.25 -13.60
C LYS A 100 15.85 -14.16 -12.91
N THR A 101 15.16 -15.27 -12.73
CA THR A 101 13.85 -15.28 -12.03
C THR A 101 13.97 -14.89 -10.55
N LYS A 102 15.09 -15.26 -9.88
CA LYS A 102 15.35 -14.88 -8.48
C LYS A 102 15.58 -13.37 -8.31
N VAL A 103 16.32 -12.75 -9.24
CA VAL A 103 16.56 -11.31 -9.22
C VAL A 103 15.25 -10.55 -9.41
N LYS A 104 14.37 -10.97 -10.34
CA LYS A 104 13.07 -10.32 -10.54
C LYS A 104 12.19 -10.35 -9.28
N VAL A 105 12.07 -11.50 -8.62
CA VAL A 105 11.29 -11.60 -7.38
C VAL A 105 11.89 -10.72 -6.28
N PHE A 106 13.22 -10.68 -6.14
CA PHE A 106 13.89 -9.80 -5.17
C PHE A 106 13.61 -8.32 -5.44
N VAL A 107 13.67 -7.89 -6.72
CA VAL A 107 13.38 -6.51 -7.12
C VAL A 107 11.94 -6.14 -6.79
N ILE A 108 10.95 -6.96 -7.16
CA ILE A 108 9.53 -6.71 -6.86
C ILE A 108 9.31 -6.54 -5.35
N VAL A 109 9.91 -7.42 -4.56
CA VAL A 109 9.81 -7.36 -3.10
C VAL A 109 10.46 -6.08 -2.57
N ALA A 110 11.70 -5.79 -2.95
CA ALA A 110 12.40 -4.58 -2.52
C ALA A 110 11.65 -3.29 -2.89
N VAL A 111 11.13 -3.22 -4.12
CA VAL A 111 10.28 -2.10 -4.58
C VAL A 111 9.03 -1.99 -3.72
N PHE A 112 8.38 -3.11 -3.37
CA PHE A 112 7.21 -3.09 -2.50
C PHE A 112 7.52 -2.49 -1.11
N PHE A 113 8.64 -2.89 -0.50
CA PHE A 113 9.06 -2.34 0.79
C PHE A 113 9.40 -0.86 0.71
N VAL A 114 10.19 -0.45 -0.28
CA VAL A 114 10.66 0.93 -0.41
C VAL A 114 9.50 1.87 -0.76
N CYS A 115 8.58 1.45 -1.63
CA CYS A 115 7.51 2.32 -2.12
C CYS A 115 6.32 2.36 -1.17
N PHE A 116 5.84 1.21 -0.69
CA PHE A 116 4.58 1.16 0.05
C PHE A 116 4.77 1.28 1.56
N ALA A 117 5.76 0.60 2.14
CA ALA A 117 5.88 0.53 3.60
C ALA A 117 6.00 1.92 4.27
N PRO A 118 6.86 2.85 3.81
CA PRO A 118 6.97 4.18 4.41
C PRO A 118 5.63 4.92 4.47
N TYR A 119 4.86 4.88 3.38
CA TYR A 119 3.54 5.52 3.32
C TYR A 119 2.58 4.92 4.33
N HIS A 120 2.50 3.59 4.37
CA HIS A 120 1.58 2.90 5.27
C HIS A 120 1.96 3.11 6.75
N PHE A 121 3.25 3.13 7.11
CA PHE A 121 3.67 3.45 8.47
C PHE A 121 3.33 4.90 8.88
N VAL A 122 3.57 5.89 8.00
CA VAL A 122 3.29 7.30 8.29
C VAL A 122 1.79 7.63 8.30
N ARG A 123 1.00 6.92 7.48
CA ARG A 123 -0.44 7.17 7.36
C ARG A 123 -1.23 6.85 8.63
N VAL A 124 -0.80 5.88 9.45
CA VAL A 124 -1.45 5.54 10.73
C VAL A 124 -1.45 6.72 11.72
N PRO A 125 -0.28 7.26 12.14
CA PRO A 125 -0.24 8.40 13.06
C PRO A 125 -0.85 9.67 12.44
N TYR A 126 -0.71 9.88 11.13
CA TYR A 126 -1.35 11.01 10.46
C TYR A 126 -2.88 10.94 10.55
N THR A 127 -3.49 9.79 10.27
CA THR A 127 -4.95 9.61 10.35
C THR A 127 -5.44 9.75 11.79
N LEU A 128 -4.71 9.18 12.75
CA LEU A 128 -5.03 9.33 14.17
C LEU A 128 -4.96 10.81 14.60
N SER A 129 -4.04 11.60 14.05
CA SER A 129 -3.97 13.04 14.29
C SER A 129 -5.13 13.84 13.68
N GLN A 130 -5.77 13.32 12.63
CA GLN A 130 -6.93 13.95 11.97
C GLN A 130 -8.26 13.63 12.67
N VAL A 131 -8.38 12.42 13.23
CA VAL A 131 -9.60 11.93 13.89
C VAL A 131 -9.57 12.20 15.39
N GLY A 132 -8.38 12.19 16.00
CA GLY A 132 -8.15 12.51 17.40
C GLY A 132 -7.89 14.01 17.64
N LYS A 133 -7.98 14.42 18.91
CA LYS A 133 -7.63 15.79 19.36
C LYS A 133 -6.13 15.93 19.64
N VAL A 134 -5.25 15.62 18.67
CA VAL A 134 -3.82 15.92 18.86
C VAL A 134 -3.64 17.44 18.77
N ARG A 135 -3.30 18.07 19.90
CA ARG A 135 -3.34 19.54 20.08
C ARG A 135 -2.09 20.28 19.61
N GLU A 136 -1.01 19.56 19.29
CA GLU A 136 0.26 20.18 18.89
C GLU A 136 0.35 20.37 17.37
N CYS A 137 0.33 21.62 16.93
CA CYS A 137 0.36 22.02 15.52
C CYS A 137 1.60 21.48 14.77
N TRP A 138 2.79 21.54 15.40
CA TRP A 138 4.05 21.13 14.76
C TRP A 138 4.08 19.64 14.40
N LYS A 139 3.49 18.77 15.24
CA LYS A 139 3.39 17.33 14.96
C LYS A 139 2.47 17.05 13.78
N GLN A 140 1.38 17.82 13.64
CA GLN A 140 0.47 17.68 12.52
C GLN A 140 1.12 18.10 11.19
N ASP A 141 1.87 19.21 11.20
CA ASP A 141 2.56 19.68 10.00
C ASP A 141 3.68 18.72 9.58
N LEU A 142 4.46 18.20 10.54
CA LEU A 142 5.48 17.19 10.27
C LEU A 142 4.86 15.91 9.68
N LEU A 143 3.80 15.38 10.30
CA LEU A 143 3.11 14.18 9.79
C LEU A 143 2.50 14.41 8.41
N TYR A 144 2.01 15.62 8.13
CA TYR A 144 1.53 16.01 6.80
C TYR A 144 2.66 15.94 5.77
N TYR A 145 3.79 16.60 6.00
CA TYR A 145 4.91 16.58 5.06
C TYR A 145 5.48 15.18 4.85
N LEU A 146 5.63 14.39 5.92
CA LEU A 146 6.06 12.99 5.82
C LEU A 146 5.07 12.16 5.01
N LYS A 147 3.77 12.35 5.22
CA LYS A 147 2.73 11.67 4.43
C LYS A 147 2.82 12.05 2.96
N GLU A 148 3.09 13.31 2.62
CA GLU A 148 3.21 13.72 1.22
C GLU A 148 4.46 13.10 0.58
N ILE A 149 5.63 13.20 1.21
CA ILE A 149 6.88 12.62 0.68
C ILE A 149 6.74 11.11 0.47
N THR A 150 6.20 10.41 1.46
CA THR A 150 5.99 8.96 1.33
C THR A 150 4.91 8.59 0.32
N LEU A 151 3.91 9.46 0.08
CA LEU A 151 2.93 9.28 -0.99
C LEU A 151 3.56 9.42 -2.38
N TRP A 152 4.49 10.37 -2.57
CA TRP A 152 5.26 10.49 -3.81
C TRP A 152 6.07 9.23 -4.07
N LEU A 153 6.74 8.70 -3.05
CA LEU A 153 7.50 7.46 -3.14
C LEU A 153 6.59 6.26 -3.47
N CYS A 154 5.43 6.15 -2.83
CA CYS A 154 4.43 5.12 -3.12
C CYS A 154 3.94 5.19 -4.58
N SER A 155 3.70 6.40 -5.09
CA SER A 155 3.23 6.64 -6.45
C SER A 155 4.28 6.29 -7.51
N SER A 156 5.57 6.36 -7.17
CA SER A 156 6.66 5.94 -8.06
C SER A 156 6.64 4.43 -8.36
N ASN A 157 5.96 3.62 -7.53
CA ASN A 157 5.79 2.18 -7.79
C ASN A 157 5.16 1.91 -9.15
N THR A 158 4.19 2.72 -9.59
CA THR A 158 3.54 2.56 -10.91
C THR A 158 4.53 2.67 -12.07
N CYS A 159 5.63 3.42 -11.89
CA CYS A 159 6.70 3.52 -12.89
C CYS A 159 7.69 2.35 -12.81
N LEU A 160 7.73 1.64 -11.69
CA LEU A 160 8.66 0.52 -11.43
C LEU A 160 8.03 -0.86 -11.71
N ASP A 161 6.70 -0.96 -11.72
CA ASP A 161 5.97 -2.19 -12.07
C ASP A 161 6.35 -2.83 -13.44
N PRO A 162 6.71 -2.07 -14.50
CA PRO A 162 7.10 -2.63 -15.79
C PRO A 162 8.53 -3.21 -15.89
N LEU A 163 9.40 -2.99 -14.89
CA LEU A 163 10.83 -3.34 -14.90
C LEU A 163 11.10 -4.76 -14.34
#